data_AF-A0A358JS35-F1
#
_entry.id   AF-A0A358JS35-F1
#
_cell.length_a   1.000
_cell.length_b   1.000
_cell.length_c   1.000
_cell.angle_alpha   90.00
_cell.angle_beta   90.00
_cell.angle_gamma   90.00
#
_symmetry.space_group_name_H-M   'P 1'
#
loop_
_entity.id
_entity.type
_entity.pdbx_description
1 polymer ?
#
loop_
_entity_poly.entity_id
_entity_poly.type
_entity_poly.pdbx_seq_one_letter_code
_entity_poly.pdbx_strand_id
1 'polypeptide(L)'
;MKYSAVQPYNDSALSELINKLDQNEITDFFSDSKNIIHKRHISNAVLLFTYALNQLDRIPAADERESHVLSGDFYFSEFYSALASHGEMGVVHDMVEISKILSSKKSRLYEDALEVSDSELKYLLFAPLLYLIDNGYVKSDLDNVLGSYIKNIDRSKLAYIINTKGER
;
A
#
# COMPACT_ATOMS: atom_id res chain seq x y z
N MET A 1 11.25 14.61 -33.83
CA MET A 1 11.42 13.83 -32.58
C MET A 1 10.93 12.42 -32.85
N LYS A 2 11.79 11.41 -32.75
CA LYS A 2 11.38 10.01 -32.84
C LYS A 2 10.83 9.62 -31.47
N TYR A 3 9.55 9.25 -31.42
CA TYR A 3 8.95 8.69 -30.22
C TYR A 3 9.76 7.43 -29.85
N SER A 4 10.43 7.48 -28.70
CA SER A 4 11.08 6.30 -28.12
C SER A 4 9.99 5.26 -27.90
N ALA A 5 10.23 4.04 -28.40
CA ALA A 5 9.30 2.93 -28.24
C ALA A 5 8.93 2.78 -26.77
N VAL A 6 7.63 2.79 -26.47
CA VAL A 6 7.11 2.35 -25.17
C VAL A 6 7.60 0.92 -25.01
N GLN A 7 8.58 0.69 -24.14
CA GLN A 7 8.96 -0.66 -23.80
C GLN A 7 7.73 -1.33 -23.18
N PRO A 8 7.33 -2.53 -23.63
CA PRO A 8 6.22 -3.24 -23.03
C PRO A 8 6.54 -3.45 -21.54
N TYR A 9 5.61 -3.03 -20.68
CA TYR A 9 5.73 -3.20 -19.23
C TYR A 9 5.94 -4.69 -18.92
N ASN A 10 6.97 -5.00 -18.14
CA ASN A 10 7.33 -6.38 -17.84
C ASN A 10 6.66 -6.81 -16.54
N ASP A 11 5.56 -7.57 -16.64
CA ASP A 11 4.87 -8.14 -15.47
C ASP A 11 5.78 -9.04 -14.61
N SER A 12 6.89 -9.55 -15.16
CA SER A 12 7.93 -10.26 -14.40
C SER A 12 8.64 -9.33 -13.42
N ALA A 13 8.92 -8.09 -13.82
CA ALA A 13 9.58 -7.11 -12.97
C ALA A 13 8.70 -6.72 -11.77
N LEU A 14 7.39 -6.56 -12.00
CA LEU A 14 6.42 -6.33 -10.92
C LEU A 14 6.41 -7.47 -9.91
N SER A 15 6.41 -8.72 -10.40
CA SER A 15 6.40 -9.91 -9.55
C SER A 15 7.71 -10.06 -8.76
N GLU A 16 8.85 -9.79 -9.39
CA GLU A 16 10.15 -9.74 -8.71
C GLU A 16 10.20 -8.67 -7.63
N LEU A 17 9.57 -7.52 -7.85
CA LEU A 17 9.51 -6.45 -6.87
C LEU A 17 8.69 -6.86 -5.64
N ILE A 18 7.53 -7.50 -5.84
CA ILE A 18 6.74 -8.07 -4.74
C ILE A 18 7.55 -9.06 -3.91
N ASN A 19 8.34 -9.92 -4.56
CA ASN A 19 9.18 -10.89 -3.86
C ASN A 19 10.30 -10.24 -3.03
N LYS A 20 10.67 -8.99 -3.31
CA LYS A 20 11.67 -8.23 -2.54
C LYS A 20 11.09 -7.46 -1.37
N LEU A 21 9.75 -7.37 -1.25
CA LEU A 21 9.12 -6.75 -0.09
C LEU A 21 9.39 -7.56 1.17
N ASP A 22 9.31 -6.88 2.33
CA ASP A 22 9.44 -7.51 3.64
C ASP A 22 8.41 -8.64 3.78
N GLN A 23 8.90 -9.86 3.99
CA GLN A 23 8.03 -11.03 4.06
C GLN A 23 7.21 -11.05 5.35
N ASN A 24 5.90 -11.17 5.19
CA ASN A 24 4.94 -11.29 6.26
C ASN A 24 3.67 -11.99 5.77
N GLU A 25 2.72 -12.21 6.68
CA GLU A 25 1.45 -12.87 6.38
C GLU A 25 0.64 -12.22 5.24
N ILE A 26 0.81 -10.92 4.97
CA ILE A 26 0.18 -10.23 3.84
C ILE A 26 0.92 -10.58 2.54
N THR A 27 2.25 -10.50 2.47
CA THR A 27 2.98 -10.90 1.24
C THR A 27 2.83 -12.39 0.93
N ASP A 28 2.78 -13.23 1.96
CA ASP A 28 2.52 -14.66 1.85
C ASP A 28 1.15 -14.92 1.21
N PHE A 29 0.12 -14.15 1.60
CA PHE A 29 -1.21 -14.26 1.01
C PHE A 29 -1.19 -14.01 -0.51
N PHE A 30 -0.47 -12.98 -0.97
CA PHE A 30 -0.39 -12.62 -2.40
C PHE A 30 0.55 -13.54 -3.20
N SER A 31 1.48 -14.21 -2.51
CA SER A 31 2.38 -15.21 -3.11
C SER A 31 1.62 -16.47 -3.58
N ASP A 32 0.54 -16.86 -2.89
CA ASP A 32 -0.30 -17.99 -3.32
C ASP A 32 -1.25 -17.57 -4.47
N SER A 33 -1.10 -18.20 -5.63
CA SER A 33 -1.96 -17.99 -6.80
C SER A 33 -3.42 -18.32 -6.55
N LYS A 34 -3.73 -19.21 -5.61
CA LYS A 34 -5.11 -19.59 -5.27
C LYS A 34 -5.88 -18.49 -4.55
N ASN A 35 -5.19 -17.48 -4.01
CA ASN A 35 -5.80 -16.37 -3.29
C ASN A 35 -6.18 -15.19 -4.20
N ILE A 36 -5.63 -15.18 -5.42
CA ILE A 36 -5.94 -14.18 -6.45
C ILE A 36 -7.06 -14.73 -7.34
N ILE A 37 -8.16 -14.01 -7.44
CA ILE A 37 -9.33 -14.42 -8.21
C ILE A 37 -9.14 -14.07 -9.69
N HIS A 38 -8.77 -12.83 -9.99
CA HIS A 38 -8.52 -12.38 -11.35
C HIS A 38 -7.56 -11.18 -11.39
N LYS A 39 -6.98 -10.92 -12.59
CA LYS A 39 -6.08 -9.79 -12.88
C LYS A 39 -4.98 -9.57 -11.83
N ARG A 40 -4.07 -10.55 -11.68
CA ARG A 40 -2.95 -10.53 -10.71
C ARG A 40 -2.09 -9.25 -10.76
N HIS A 41 -1.93 -8.63 -11.93
CA HIS A 41 -1.19 -7.37 -12.03
C HIS A 41 -1.84 -6.24 -11.19
N ILE A 42 -3.17 -6.19 -11.09
CA ILE A 42 -3.88 -5.22 -10.23
C ILE A 42 -3.57 -5.51 -8.77
N SER A 43 -3.72 -6.77 -8.34
CA SER A 43 -3.45 -7.18 -6.96
C SER A 43 -2.01 -6.85 -6.54
N ASN A 44 -1.03 -7.14 -7.40
CA ASN A 44 0.37 -6.84 -7.15
C ASN A 44 0.63 -5.33 -7.12
N ALA A 45 0.09 -4.56 -8.09
CA ALA A 45 0.26 -3.12 -8.13
C ALA A 45 -0.35 -2.45 -6.89
N VAL A 46 -1.55 -2.82 -6.49
CA VAL A 46 -2.23 -2.27 -5.31
C VAL A 46 -1.52 -2.69 -4.01
N LEU A 47 -0.92 -3.88 -3.96
CA LEU A 47 -0.04 -4.26 -2.85
C LEU A 47 1.14 -3.29 -2.75
N LEU A 48 1.86 -3.01 -3.84
CA LEU A 48 2.96 -2.03 -3.83
C LEU A 48 2.51 -0.64 -3.40
N PHE A 49 1.38 -0.18 -3.93
CA PHE A 49 0.79 1.10 -3.56
C PHE A 49 0.53 1.19 -2.05
N THR A 50 0.02 0.11 -1.46
CA THR A 50 -0.20 0.00 -0.01
C THR A 50 1.11 0.07 0.76
N TYR A 51 2.14 -0.65 0.31
CA TYR A 51 3.47 -0.60 0.91
C TYR A 51 4.06 0.81 0.86
N ALA A 52 3.96 1.49 -0.28
CA ALA A 52 4.41 2.87 -0.46
C ALA A 52 3.69 3.82 0.51
N LEU A 53 2.37 3.72 0.63
CA LEU A 53 1.60 4.52 1.60
C LEU A 53 2.03 4.26 3.05
N ASN A 54 2.21 3.00 3.42
CA ASN A 54 2.60 2.63 4.79
C ASN A 54 4.05 3.00 5.10
N GLN A 55 4.93 3.12 4.09
CA GLN A 55 6.26 3.70 4.27
C GLN A 55 6.16 5.17 4.68
N LEU A 56 5.27 5.95 4.08
CA LEU A 56 5.08 7.37 4.46
C LEU A 56 4.66 7.54 5.92
N ASP A 57 4.04 6.53 6.53
CA ASP A 57 3.62 6.57 7.94
C ASP A 57 4.75 6.28 8.94
N ARG A 58 5.92 5.84 8.47
CA ARG A 58 7.09 5.50 9.31
C ARG A 58 8.10 6.65 9.31
N ILE A 59 8.73 6.88 10.46
CA ILE A 59 9.89 7.79 10.55
C ILE A 59 11.15 6.95 10.28
N PRO A 60 11.85 7.17 9.15
CA PRO A 60 13.13 6.50 8.90
C PRO A 60 14.24 7.11 9.78
N ALA A 61 15.32 6.35 9.94
CA ALA A 61 16.55 6.87 10.52
C ALA A 61 17.11 8.03 9.68
N ALA A 62 17.89 8.94 10.29
CA ALA A 62 18.33 10.16 9.63
C ALA A 62 19.19 9.91 8.38
N ASP A 63 19.98 8.85 8.40
CA ASP A 63 20.83 8.35 7.31
C ASP A 63 20.05 7.58 6.22
N GLU A 64 18.82 7.15 6.50
CA GLU A 64 17.97 6.39 5.58
C GLU A 64 16.86 7.23 4.94
N ARG A 65 16.70 8.50 5.34
CA ARG A 65 15.61 9.38 4.87
C ARG A 65 15.47 9.46 3.36
N GLU A 66 16.60 9.66 2.65
CA GLU A 66 16.59 9.79 1.20
C GLU A 66 16.18 8.46 0.53
N SER A 67 16.79 7.35 0.96
CA SER A 67 16.44 6.02 0.46
C SER A 67 14.98 5.66 0.73
N HIS A 68 14.45 6.05 1.90
CA HIS A 68 13.06 5.81 2.27
C HIS A 68 12.09 6.52 1.34
N VAL A 69 12.29 7.82 1.09
CA VAL A 69 11.47 8.59 0.15
C VAL A 69 11.57 8.05 -1.28
N LEU A 70 12.79 7.82 -1.76
CA LEU A 70 13.01 7.31 -3.12
C LEU A 70 12.39 5.92 -3.34
N SER A 71 12.40 5.06 -2.32
CA SER A 71 11.76 3.74 -2.41
C SER A 71 10.24 3.83 -2.51
N GLY A 72 9.61 4.76 -1.77
CA GLY A 72 8.18 5.01 -1.85
C GLY A 72 7.78 5.56 -3.23
N ASP A 73 8.51 6.56 -3.73
CA ASP A 73 8.28 7.14 -5.05
C ASP A 73 8.46 6.11 -6.17
N PHE A 74 9.46 5.23 -6.04
CA PHE A 74 9.67 4.11 -6.96
C PHE A 74 8.47 3.16 -6.98
N TYR A 75 7.97 2.75 -5.80
CA TYR A 75 6.79 1.87 -5.72
C TYR A 75 5.53 2.52 -6.31
N PHE A 76 5.33 3.82 -6.10
CA PHE A 76 4.24 4.54 -6.76
C PHE A 76 4.41 4.54 -8.29
N SER A 77 5.62 4.77 -8.80
CA SER A 77 5.91 4.76 -10.23
C SER A 77 5.62 3.40 -10.87
N GLU A 78 6.01 2.30 -10.21
CA GLU A 78 5.71 0.94 -10.67
C GLU A 78 4.22 0.63 -10.63
N PHE A 79 3.50 1.09 -9.58
CA PHE A 79 2.04 1.02 -9.53
C PHE A 79 1.37 1.70 -10.73
N TYR A 80 1.74 2.96 -11.01
CA TYR A 80 1.17 3.71 -12.13
C TYR A 80 1.51 3.06 -13.48
N SER A 81 2.75 2.61 -13.63
CA SER A 81 3.22 1.98 -14.87
C SER A 81 2.48 0.67 -15.15
N ALA A 82 2.30 -0.19 -14.13
CA ALA A 82 1.57 -1.45 -14.24
C ALA A 82 0.12 -1.23 -14.68
N LEU A 83 -0.60 -0.34 -14.00
CA LEU A 83 -2.02 -0.15 -14.32
C LEU A 83 -2.22 0.59 -15.64
N ALA A 84 -1.35 1.56 -15.96
CA ALA A 84 -1.43 2.29 -17.22
C ALA A 84 -1.18 1.39 -18.43
N SER A 85 -0.22 0.46 -18.33
CA SER A 85 0.08 -0.47 -19.44
C SER A 85 -1.05 -1.46 -19.73
N HIS A 86 -1.85 -1.78 -18.73
CA HIS A 86 -3.01 -2.68 -18.86
C HIS A 86 -4.34 -1.93 -19.05
N GLY A 87 -4.32 -0.58 -19.10
CA GLY A 87 -5.52 0.24 -19.32
C GLY A 87 -6.44 0.34 -18.10
N GLU A 88 -5.96 0.01 -16.90
CA GLU A 88 -6.75 -0.08 -15.66
C GLU A 88 -6.87 1.28 -14.93
N MET A 89 -7.18 2.34 -15.68
CA MET A 89 -7.21 3.72 -15.16
C MET A 89 -8.31 3.94 -14.11
N GLY A 90 -9.36 3.13 -14.12
CA GLY A 90 -10.38 3.14 -13.06
C GLY A 90 -9.77 2.81 -11.70
N VAL A 91 -8.94 1.77 -11.64
CA VAL A 91 -8.23 1.39 -10.40
C VAL A 91 -7.25 2.49 -9.98
N VAL A 92 -6.54 3.12 -10.93
CA VAL A 92 -5.65 4.26 -10.64
C VAL A 92 -6.42 5.39 -9.96
N HIS A 93 -7.57 5.77 -10.53
CA HIS A 93 -8.42 6.81 -9.99
C HIS A 93 -8.88 6.47 -8.57
N ASP A 94 -9.40 5.26 -8.36
CA ASP A 94 -9.89 4.81 -7.06
C ASP A 94 -8.77 4.82 -6.00
N MET A 95 -7.55 4.37 -6.35
CA MET A 95 -6.42 4.38 -5.43
C MET A 95 -5.98 5.79 -5.04
N VAL A 96 -6.01 6.73 -5.98
CA VAL A 96 -5.71 8.15 -5.71
C VAL A 96 -6.77 8.74 -4.79
N GLU A 97 -8.06 8.48 -5.04
CA GLU A 97 -9.13 8.93 -4.15
C GLU A 97 -9.00 8.35 -2.74
N ILE A 98 -8.74 7.03 -2.63
CA ILE A 98 -8.47 6.37 -1.35
C ILE A 98 -7.29 7.04 -0.64
N SER A 99 -6.16 7.26 -1.33
CA SER A 99 -4.99 7.90 -0.70
C SER A 99 -5.28 9.31 -0.18
N LYS A 100 -6.11 10.08 -0.89
CA LYS A 100 -6.54 11.42 -0.48
C LYS A 100 -7.41 11.36 0.77
N ILE A 101 -8.35 10.42 0.81
CA ILE A 101 -9.21 10.19 1.98
C ILE A 101 -8.36 9.76 3.17
N LEU A 102 -7.43 8.82 2.98
CA LEU A 102 -6.52 8.35 4.02
C LEU A 102 -5.66 9.48 4.57
N SER A 103 -5.02 10.26 3.71
CA SER A 103 -4.21 11.41 4.10
C SER A 103 -5.03 12.43 4.91
N SER A 104 -6.25 12.73 4.46
CA SER A 104 -7.15 13.64 5.16
C SER A 104 -7.56 13.12 6.54
N LYS A 105 -7.88 11.83 6.66
CA LYS A 105 -8.22 11.19 7.94
C LYS A 105 -7.03 11.18 8.89
N LYS A 106 -5.85 10.76 8.43
CA LYS A 106 -4.61 10.73 9.24
C LYS A 106 -4.24 12.12 9.75
N SER A 107 -4.35 13.16 8.92
CA SER A 107 -4.12 14.55 9.33
C SER A 107 -5.04 14.98 10.48
N ARG A 108 -6.34 14.65 10.40
CA ARG A 108 -7.29 14.97 11.48
C ARG A 108 -6.99 14.22 12.76
N LEU A 109 -6.69 12.92 12.66
CA LEU A 109 -6.31 12.10 13.82
C LEU A 109 -5.06 12.64 14.52
N TYR A 110 -4.08 13.12 13.74
CA TYR A 110 -2.88 13.76 14.25
C TYR A 110 -3.17 15.10 14.95
N GLU A 111 -4.05 15.92 14.39
CA GLU A 111 -4.43 17.21 14.99
C GLU A 111 -5.18 17.05 16.33
N ASP A 112 -6.13 16.10 16.35
CA ASP A 112 -7.09 15.90 17.44
C ASP A 112 -6.62 14.90 18.50
N ALA A 113 -5.47 14.24 18.29
CA ALA A 113 -4.88 13.22 19.19
C ALA A 113 -5.89 12.13 19.62
N LEU A 114 -6.68 11.65 18.65
CA LEU A 114 -7.75 10.68 18.88
C LEU A 114 -7.18 9.26 19.04
N GLU A 115 -7.73 8.48 19.97
CA GLU A 115 -7.45 7.05 20.03
C GLU A 115 -8.01 6.35 18.78
N VAL A 116 -7.16 5.53 18.14
CA VAL A 116 -7.52 4.79 16.94
C VAL A 116 -7.86 3.34 17.31
N SER A 117 -9.11 2.95 17.06
CA SER A 117 -9.56 1.56 17.19
C SER A 117 -8.87 0.63 16.17
N ASP A 118 -8.79 -0.66 16.44
CA ASP A 118 -8.20 -1.65 15.52
C ASP A 118 -8.86 -1.63 14.14
N SER A 119 -10.19 -1.45 14.09
CA SER A 119 -10.93 -1.38 12.84
C SER A 119 -10.56 -0.15 12.03
N GLU A 120 -10.44 1.01 12.69
CA GLU A 120 -10.03 2.24 12.01
C GLU A 120 -8.55 2.15 11.59
N LEU A 121 -7.68 1.58 12.43
CA LEU A 121 -6.27 1.37 12.10
C LEU A 121 -6.10 0.46 10.89
N LYS A 122 -6.87 -0.63 10.82
CA LYS A 122 -6.93 -1.51 9.65
C LYS A 122 -7.30 -0.74 8.39
N TYR A 123 -8.34 0.09 8.46
CA TYR A 123 -8.74 0.92 7.33
C TYR A 123 -7.64 1.92 6.93
N LEU A 124 -7.03 2.60 7.89
CA LEU A 124 -6.01 3.62 7.64
C LEU A 124 -4.75 3.08 6.94
N LEU A 125 -4.38 1.83 7.24
CA LEU A 125 -3.19 1.17 6.68
C LEU A 125 -3.49 0.35 5.43
N PHE A 126 -4.72 -0.16 5.29
CA PHE A 126 -5.03 -1.20 4.31
C PHE A 126 -6.29 -0.96 3.48
N ALA A 127 -6.87 0.25 3.47
CA ALA A 127 -8.00 0.56 2.58
C ALA A 127 -7.78 0.17 1.09
N PRO A 128 -6.57 0.32 0.50
CA PRO A 128 -6.33 -0.16 -0.87
C PRO A 128 -6.46 -1.69 -0.99
N LEU A 129 -6.08 -2.46 0.03
CA LEU A 129 -6.24 -3.92 0.03
C LEU A 129 -7.68 -4.33 0.28
N LEU A 130 -8.43 -3.58 1.10
CA LEU A 130 -9.87 -3.78 1.27
C LEU A 130 -10.62 -3.55 -0.05
N TYR A 131 -10.22 -2.55 -0.84
CA TYR A 131 -10.74 -2.35 -2.19
C TYR A 131 -10.58 -3.59 -3.08
N LEU A 132 -9.47 -4.32 -2.97
CA LEU A 132 -9.27 -5.56 -3.74
C LEU A 132 -10.28 -6.64 -3.35
N ILE A 133 -10.67 -6.72 -2.08
CA ILE A 133 -11.68 -7.64 -1.58
C ILE A 133 -13.05 -7.24 -2.12
N ASP A 134 -13.42 -5.97 -1.93
CA ASP A 134 -14.74 -5.43 -2.30
C ASP A 134 -15.04 -5.55 -3.80
N ASN A 135 -14.00 -5.48 -4.64
CA ASN A 135 -14.10 -5.61 -6.09
C ASN A 135 -13.79 -7.03 -6.60
N GLY A 136 -13.59 -8.01 -5.71
CA GLY A 136 -13.43 -9.41 -6.06
C GLY A 136 -12.14 -9.77 -6.78
N TYR A 137 -11.08 -8.96 -6.63
CA TYR A 137 -9.75 -9.27 -7.18
C TYR A 137 -9.04 -10.36 -6.38
N VAL A 138 -9.31 -10.44 -5.07
CA VAL A 138 -8.70 -11.41 -4.13
C VAL A 138 -9.77 -12.04 -3.24
N LYS A 139 -9.43 -13.17 -2.60
CA LYS A 139 -10.31 -13.81 -1.63
C LYS A 139 -10.53 -12.94 -0.39
N SER A 140 -11.74 -13.02 0.18
CA SER A 140 -12.13 -12.35 1.43
C SER A 140 -11.29 -12.76 2.64
N ASP A 141 -10.61 -13.92 2.58
CA ASP A 141 -9.70 -14.38 3.63
C ASP A 141 -8.59 -13.37 3.95
N LEU A 142 -8.26 -12.47 3.00
CA LEU A 142 -7.34 -11.36 3.24
C LEU A 142 -7.79 -10.48 4.42
N ASP A 143 -9.09 -10.25 4.64
CA ASP A 143 -9.56 -9.42 5.76
C ASP A 143 -9.14 -9.99 7.13
N ASN A 144 -9.14 -11.32 7.24
CA ASN A 144 -8.67 -12.01 8.44
C ASN A 144 -7.16 -11.87 8.62
N VAL A 145 -6.39 -11.95 7.54
CA VAL A 145 -4.93 -11.73 7.55
C VAL A 145 -4.61 -10.31 8.02
N LEU A 146 -5.31 -9.30 7.47
CA LEU A 146 -5.15 -7.91 7.87
C LEU A 146 -5.53 -7.69 9.34
N GLY A 147 -6.63 -8.33 9.80
CA GLY A 147 -7.05 -8.27 11.19
C GLY A 147 -6.03 -8.86 12.16
N SER A 148 -5.38 -9.97 11.80
CA SER A 148 -4.30 -10.58 12.59
C SER A 148 -3.06 -9.68 12.63
N TYR A 149 -2.68 -9.11 11.49
CA TYR A 149 -1.54 -8.20 11.38
C TYR A 149 -1.69 -6.99 12.31
N ILE A 150 -2.88 -6.37 12.31
CA ILE A 150 -3.17 -5.20 13.14
C ILE A 150 -3.08 -5.49 14.65
N LYS A 151 -3.40 -6.72 15.08
CA LYS A 151 -3.27 -7.10 16.49
C LYS A 151 -1.82 -7.23 16.93
N ASN A 152 -0.93 -7.56 16.01
CA ASN A 152 0.48 -7.83 16.28
C ASN A 152 1.41 -6.65 15.95
N ILE A 153 0.89 -5.60 15.29
CA ILE A 153 1.72 -4.47 14.87
C ILE A 153 2.16 -3.62 16.06
N ASP A 154 3.43 -3.22 16.04
CA ASP A 154 3.95 -2.23 16.98
C ASP A 154 3.45 -0.83 16.62
N ARG A 155 2.39 -0.41 17.31
CA ARG A 155 1.75 0.90 17.17
C ARG A 155 2.70 2.07 17.44
N SER A 156 3.75 1.89 18.24
CA SER A 156 4.70 2.97 18.53
C SER A 156 5.49 3.41 17.29
N LYS A 157 5.55 2.58 16.24
CA LYS A 157 6.25 2.86 14.99
C LYS A 157 5.40 3.60 13.94
N LEU A 158 4.13 3.86 14.22
CA LEU A 158 3.19 4.52 13.31
C LEU A 158 3.07 6.01 13.63
N ALA A 159 4.14 6.75 13.34
CA ALA A 159 4.27 8.14 13.77
C ALA A 159 3.15 9.05 13.26
N TYR A 160 2.67 8.88 12.03
CA TYR A 160 1.62 9.76 11.49
C TYR A 160 0.18 9.32 11.81
N ILE A 161 0.03 8.23 12.57
CA ILE A 161 -1.28 7.70 13.00
C ILE A 161 -1.43 7.77 14.52
N ILE A 162 -0.33 7.67 15.28
CA ILE A 162 -0.36 7.48 16.74
C ILE A 162 0.45 8.54 17.49
N ASN A 163 1.11 9.50 16.81
CA ASN A 163 1.87 10.54 17.51
C ASN A 163 0.95 11.47 18.32
N THR A 164 0.76 11.10 19.58
CA THR A 164 0.41 11.99 20.68
C THR A 164 1.47 13.08 20.72
N LYS A 165 1.10 14.32 20.41
CA LYS A 165 1.94 15.53 20.56
C LYS A 165 2.96 15.37 21.68
N GLY A 166 4.20 15.08 21.27
CA GLY A 166 5.27 14.72 22.18
C GLY A 166 6.62 15.29 21.78
N GLU A 167 6.69 16.28 20.89
CA GLU A 167 7.92 17.05 20.67
C GLU A 167 7.57 18.53 20.42
N ARG A 168 7.82 19.34 21.46
CA ARG A 168 8.17 20.76 21.39
C ARG A 168 9.58 20.91 21.91
#